data_AF-A0A0S2CH17-F1
#
_entry.id   AF-A0A0S2CH17-F1
#
_cell.length_a   1.000
_cell.length_b   1.000
_cell.length_c   1.000
_cell.angle_alpha   90.00
_cell.angle_beta   90.00
_cell.angle_gamma   90.00
#
_symmetry.space_group_name_H-M   'P 1'
#
loop_
_entity.id
_entity.type
_entity.pdbx_description
1 polymer ?
#
loop_
_entity_poly.entity_id
_entity_poly.type
_entity_poly.pdbx_seq_one_letter_code
_entity_poly.pdbx_strand_id
1 'polypeptide(L)'
;MDNPNSAIERVKNHLAYKLGKAMIDFGHQRNNYKYGAGIIVLFKKLYQINKQHKKEQKIYQQTIQVFPQLKYPSLEICSDYEQALRYKFHLSYMLGEVLIKAYQTWYKGGGFKLQNDIKKANKEFQIFKEMFKTYKIFLNIETLPSISDNKSFFLKRLPRIENILNQHQNYQAILDNIFHNFTYFMQNFDLIEEWLLSDDFDERYKKEKHPYPSLLNPKKLNDENEKINYNNIPAELAWEMNLPLPDNYNFIFLVIHGAGTTAMTYYLRLCSIEMNRYYGDPIYQYLDSYKRLLIKTSYNVLALAGRDYGMKKEIKKFYSLIAKEVPALCVLRDPISILKPIVNHFGVFDSKQIKDDIEIFRDIKFLFNIKIPYCHIDKDGSISLEVLREFSKEYDNYNILNNRIIKNIITIFYITMDEIKANNAFSTLKKMSKIFNFQEPKDEDIYAILNFTNSANDFFGLLFFSKNFLHNTKWK
;
A
#
# COMPACT_ATOMS: atom_id res chain seq x y z
N MET A 1 -21.35 27.45 -21.84
CA MET A 1 -20.41 26.55 -21.16
C MET A 1 -20.37 25.35 -22.07
N ASP A 2 -19.23 25.16 -22.71
CA ASP A 2 -19.23 24.62 -24.06
C ASP A 2 -18.97 23.11 -24.03
N ASN A 3 -18.34 22.62 -22.94
CA ASN A 3 -18.20 21.21 -22.60
C ASN A 3 -18.33 20.95 -21.08
N PRO A 4 -19.46 20.37 -20.60
CA PRO A 4 -19.64 20.04 -19.18
C PRO A 4 -18.76 18.90 -18.68
N ASN A 5 -18.15 18.12 -19.58
CA ASN A 5 -17.24 17.02 -19.25
C ASN A 5 -15.77 17.45 -19.16
N SER A 6 -15.46 18.75 -19.33
CA SER A 6 -14.13 19.32 -19.11
C SER A 6 -14.02 19.98 -17.73
N ALA A 7 -13.13 19.46 -16.89
CA ALA A 7 -12.78 20.09 -15.62
C ALA A 7 -12.11 21.45 -15.83
N ILE A 8 -11.29 21.64 -16.87
CA ILE A 8 -10.66 22.93 -17.17
C ILE A 8 -11.73 23.99 -17.47
N GLU A 9 -12.70 23.68 -18.33
CA GLU A 9 -13.79 24.62 -18.62
C GLU A 9 -14.62 24.93 -17.38
N ARG A 10 -14.83 23.94 -16.51
CA ARG A 10 -15.51 24.12 -15.23
C ARG A 10 -14.76 25.06 -14.30
N VAL A 11 -13.45 24.91 -14.17
CA VAL A 11 -12.64 25.84 -13.38
C VAL A 11 -12.61 27.24 -14.02
N LYS A 12 -12.52 27.35 -15.35
CA LYS A 12 -12.60 28.64 -16.06
C LYS A 12 -13.97 29.32 -15.93
N ASN A 13 -15.05 28.53 -15.83
CA ASN A 13 -16.40 29.04 -15.63
C ASN A 13 -16.68 29.45 -14.18
N HIS A 14 -15.80 29.10 -13.24
CA HIS A 14 -15.88 29.52 -11.84
C HIS A 14 -15.85 31.04 -11.70
N LEU A 15 -16.61 31.57 -10.73
CA LEU A 15 -16.73 33.01 -10.52
C LEU A 15 -15.38 33.69 -10.31
N ALA A 16 -14.50 33.10 -9.49
CA ALA A 16 -13.17 33.64 -9.23
C ALA A 16 -12.39 33.85 -10.54
N TYR A 17 -12.29 32.80 -11.36
CA TYR A 17 -11.58 32.87 -12.64
C TYR A 17 -12.15 33.96 -13.56
N LYS A 18 -13.48 34.03 -13.70
CA LYS A 18 -14.16 35.05 -14.52
C LYS A 18 -13.84 36.48 -14.04
N LEU A 19 -13.89 36.72 -12.73
CA LEU A 19 -13.63 38.03 -12.14
C LEU A 19 -12.15 38.45 -12.31
N GLY A 20 -11.21 37.56 -11.99
CA GLY A 20 -9.80 37.91 -12.13
C GLY A 20 -9.35 38.01 -13.59
N LYS A 21 -9.93 37.22 -14.52
CA LYS A 21 -9.72 37.41 -15.96
C LYS A 21 -10.16 38.81 -16.40
N ALA A 22 -11.35 39.25 -16.00
CA ALA A 22 -11.83 40.59 -16.32
C ALA A 22 -10.92 41.70 -15.75
N MET A 23 -10.30 41.48 -14.59
CA MET A 23 -9.34 42.41 -14.01
C MET A 23 -8.01 42.46 -14.77
N ILE A 24 -7.49 41.31 -15.23
CA ILE A 24 -6.28 41.23 -16.08
C ILE A 24 -6.53 41.91 -17.43
N ASP A 25 -7.64 41.58 -18.09
CA ASP A 25 -8.03 42.18 -19.38
C ASP A 25 -8.12 43.71 -19.27
N PHE A 26 -8.70 44.20 -18.17
CA PHE A 26 -8.75 45.63 -17.88
C PHE A 26 -7.36 46.24 -17.66
N GLY A 27 -6.46 45.52 -16.98
CA GLY A 27 -5.07 45.93 -16.79
C GLY A 27 -4.34 46.17 -18.12
N HIS A 28 -4.52 45.27 -19.09
CA HIS A 28 -3.96 45.42 -20.44
C HIS A 28 -4.55 46.59 -21.22
N GLN A 29 -5.83 46.90 -20.98
CA GLN A 29 -6.56 47.97 -21.67
C GLN A 29 -6.53 49.30 -20.93
N ARG A 30 -5.80 49.40 -19.80
CA ARG A 30 -5.85 50.56 -18.89
C ARG A 30 -5.49 51.88 -19.57
N ASN A 31 -4.54 51.84 -20.51
CA ASN A 31 -4.08 53.03 -21.24
C ASN A 31 -5.13 53.56 -22.25
N ASN A 32 -6.19 52.79 -22.53
CA ASN A 32 -7.27 53.19 -23.43
C ASN A 32 -8.34 54.02 -22.73
N TYR A 33 -8.23 54.25 -21.42
CA TYR A 33 -9.22 54.99 -20.62
C TYR A 33 -8.64 56.29 -20.07
N LYS A 34 -9.25 57.43 -20.42
CA LYS A 34 -8.91 58.76 -19.86
C LYS A 34 -9.49 58.94 -18.45
N TYR A 35 -8.74 59.63 -17.57
CA TYR A 35 -9.17 60.24 -16.30
C TYR A 35 -10.26 59.49 -15.50
N GLY A 36 -9.90 58.42 -14.78
CA GLY A 36 -10.77 57.77 -13.79
C GLY A 36 -11.94 56.93 -14.33
N ALA A 37 -12.39 57.16 -15.57
CA ALA A 37 -13.51 56.46 -16.20
C ALA A 37 -13.31 54.93 -16.30
N GLY A 38 -12.07 54.47 -16.41
CA GLY A 38 -11.75 53.04 -16.50
C GLY A 38 -12.15 52.25 -15.25
N ILE A 39 -12.03 52.83 -14.05
CA ILE A 39 -12.36 52.13 -12.81
C ILE A 39 -13.87 51.85 -12.72
N ILE A 40 -14.70 52.81 -13.13
CA ILE A 40 -16.16 52.66 -13.17
C ILE A 40 -16.56 51.57 -14.18
N VAL A 41 -15.89 51.53 -15.34
CA VAL A 41 -16.10 50.48 -16.36
C VAL A 41 -15.75 49.10 -15.82
N LEU A 42 -14.63 48.96 -15.09
CA LEU A 42 -14.26 47.70 -14.45
C LEU A 42 -15.31 47.26 -13.43
N PHE A 43 -15.73 48.14 -12.51
CA PHE A 43 -16.76 47.80 -11.53
C PHE A 43 -18.08 47.37 -12.17
N LYS A 44 -18.53 48.08 -13.22
CA LYS A 44 -19.73 47.71 -13.98
C LYS A 44 -19.58 46.31 -14.60
N LYS A 45 -18.42 46.01 -15.19
CA LYS A 45 -18.12 44.70 -15.79
C LYS A 45 -18.09 43.58 -14.75
N LEU A 46 -17.43 43.78 -13.61
CA LEU A 46 -17.39 42.81 -12.51
C LEU A 46 -18.79 42.53 -11.94
N TYR A 47 -19.62 43.57 -11.78
CA TYR A 47 -21.00 43.44 -11.34
C TYR A 47 -21.84 42.62 -12.34
N GLN A 48 -21.72 42.92 -13.63
CA GLN A 48 -22.42 42.17 -14.69
C GLN A 48 -22.03 40.69 -14.70
N ILE A 49 -20.73 40.37 -14.57
CA ILE A 49 -20.23 39.00 -14.48
C ILE A 49 -20.85 38.27 -13.29
N ASN A 50 -20.84 38.89 -12.10
CA ASN A 50 -21.41 38.29 -10.90
C ASN A 50 -22.93 38.06 -11.03
N LYS A 51 -23.66 39.04 -11.56
CA LYS A 51 -25.11 38.94 -11.79
C LYS A 51 -25.43 37.80 -12.77
N GLN A 52 -24.70 37.71 -13.88
CA GLN A 52 -24.88 36.68 -14.88
C GLN A 52 -24.52 35.29 -14.34
N HIS A 53 -23.40 35.15 -13.63
CA HIS A 53 -22.99 33.88 -13.01
C HIS A 53 -24.03 33.36 -12.01
N LYS A 54 -24.59 34.23 -11.17
CA LYS A 54 -25.67 33.85 -10.25
C LYS A 54 -26.94 33.41 -10.97
N LYS A 55 -27.28 34.05 -12.09
CA LYS A 55 -28.43 33.66 -12.92
C LYS A 55 -28.20 32.27 -13.54
N GLU A 56 -27.02 32.04 -14.12
CA GLU A 56 -26.61 30.76 -14.69
C GLU A 56 -26.65 29.63 -13.66
N GLN A 57 -26.12 29.87 -12.45
CA GLN A 57 -26.17 28.90 -11.36
C GLN A 57 -27.60 28.56 -10.93
N LYS A 58 -28.49 29.56 -10.80
CA LYS A 58 -29.90 29.32 -10.44
C LYS A 58 -30.62 28.50 -11.50
N ILE A 59 -30.43 28.85 -12.77
CA ILE A 59 -31.02 28.10 -13.89
C ILE A 59 -30.52 26.65 -13.85
N TYR A 60 -29.21 26.43 -13.71
CA TYR A 60 -28.64 25.09 -13.62
C TYR A 60 -29.23 24.26 -12.48
N GLN A 61 -29.34 24.84 -11.27
CA GLN A 61 -29.92 24.15 -10.11
C GLN A 61 -31.38 23.76 -10.34
N GLN A 62 -32.18 24.62 -10.97
CA GLN A 62 -33.56 24.30 -11.35
C GLN A 62 -33.61 23.22 -12.45
N THR A 63 -32.72 23.30 -13.44
CA THR A 63 -32.65 22.31 -14.52
C THR A 63 -32.31 20.92 -14.00
N ILE A 64 -31.33 20.76 -13.09
CA ILE A 64 -30.97 19.44 -12.55
C ILE A 64 -32.02 18.87 -11.57
N GLN A 65 -32.86 19.71 -10.98
CA GLN A 65 -34.01 19.25 -10.17
C GLN A 65 -35.08 18.60 -11.06
N VAL A 66 -35.30 19.15 -12.26
CA VAL A 66 -36.25 18.60 -13.23
C VAL A 66 -35.64 17.44 -14.04
N PHE A 67 -34.34 17.54 -14.35
CA PHE A 67 -33.61 16.57 -15.16
C PHE A 67 -32.31 16.13 -14.46
N PRO A 68 -32.39 15.18 -13.51
CA PRO A 68 -31.23 14.70 -12.76
C PRO A 68 -30.09 14.17 -13.64
N GLN A 69 -30.39 13.65 -14.83
CA GLN A 69 -29.42 13.17 -15.82
C GLN A 69 -28.52 14.27 -16.40
N LEU A 70 -28.89 15.55 -16.26
CA LEU A 70 -28.06 16.69 -16.68
C LEU A 70 -27.08 17.15 -15.59
N LYS A 71 -27.07 16.48 -14.43
CA LYS A 71 -26.09 16.74 -13.38
C LYS A 71 -24.70 16.44 -13.91
N TYR A 72 -23.78 17.37 -13.69
CA TYR A 72 -22.41 17.20 -14.14
C TYR A 72 -21.74 16.08 -13.35
N PRO A 73 -20.85 15.30 -13.98
CA PRO A 73 -20.03 14.33 -13.26
C PRO A 73 -19.17 15.04 -12.21
N SER A 74 -18.61 14.29 -11.27
CA SER A 74 -17.63 14.84 -10.35
C SER A 74 -16.40 15.32 -11.14
N LEU A 75 -15.68 16.32 -10.63
CA LEU A 75 -14.54 16.90 -11.37
C LEU A 75 -13.43 15.87 -11.58
N GLU A 76 -13.28 14.94 -10.64
CA GLU A 76 -12.25 13.90 -10.61
C GLU A 76 -12.38 12.88 -11.76
N ILE A 77 -13.58 12.74 -12.33
CA ILE A 77 -13.87 11.80 -13.43
C ILE A 77 -13.51 12.41 -14.79
N CYS A 78 -13.39 13.74 -14.88
CA CYS A 78 -13.03 14.41 -16.12
C CYS A 78 -11.58 14.06 -16.52
N SER A 79 -11.36 13.72 -17.79
CA SER A 79 -10.04 13.34 -18.30
C SER A 79 -8.98 14.45 -18.16
N ASP A 80 -9.41 15.70 -18.05
CA ASP A 80 -8.57 16.89 -17.91
C ASP A 80 -8.47 17.42 -16.46
N TYR A 81 -8.87 16.62 -15.46
CA TYR A 81 -8.89 17.02 -14.06
C TYR A 81 -7.51 17.43 -13.52
N GLU A 82 -6.47 16.65 -13.82
CA GLU A 82 -5.11 16.94 -13.35
C GLU A 82 -4.62 18.30 -13.85
N GLN A 83 -4.90 18.65 -15.11
CA GLN A 83 -4.55 19.96 -15.64
C GLN A 83 -5.44 21.07 -15.04
N ALA A 84 -6.71 20.77 -14.73
CA ALA A 84 -7.64 21.71 -14.11
C ALA A 84 -7.19 22.12 -12.68
N LEU A 85 -6.52 21.25 -11.92
CA LEU A 85 -5.98 21.59 -10.59
C LEU A 85 -5.00 22.76 -10.63
N ARG A 86 -4.19 22.86 -11.70
CA ARG A 86 -3.23 23.96 -11.88
C ARG A 86 -3.91 25.31 -12.05
N TYR A 87 -5.17 25.34 -12.49
CA TYR A 87 -5.91 26.59 -12.67
C TYR A 87 -6.27 27.27 -11.35
N LYS A 88 -6.26 26.57 -10.21
CA LYS A 88 -6.37 27.22 -8.88
C LYS A 88 -5.19 28.17 -8.59
N PHE A 89 -4.02 27.87 -9.18
CA PHE A 89 -2.81 28.70 -9.07
C PHE A 89 -2.63 29.66 -10.23
N HIS A 90 -3.58 29.71 -11.18
CA HIS A 90 -3.56 30.66 -12.28
C HIS A 90 -3.82 32.08 -11.76
N LEU A 91 -3.15 33.08 -12.31
CA LEU A 91 -3.26 34.47 -11.86
C LEU A 91 -4.72 34.95 -11.84
N SER A 92 -5.51 34.64 -12.89
CA SER A 92 -6.94 34.97 -12.94
C SER A 92 -7.73 34.37 -11.78
N TYR A 93 -7.42 33.15 -11.35
CA TYR A 93 -8.16 32.52 -10.26
C TYR A 93 -7.81 33.20 -8.93
N MET A 94 -6.52 33.34 -8.64
CA MET A 94 -6.02 33.96 -7.40
C MET A 94 -6.48 35.41 -7.22
N LEU A 95 -6.45 36.20 -8.30
CA LEU A 95 -6.97 37.57 -8.28
C LEU A 95 -8.48 37.62 -8.06
N GLY A 96 -9.21 36.67 -8.65
CA GLY A 96 -10.64 36.49 -8.44
C GLY A 96 -11.00 36.18 -6.98
N GLU A 97 -10.24 35.30 -6.33
CA GLU A 97 -10.43 34.99 -4.91
C GLU A 97 -10.21 36.21 -4.02
N VAL A 98 -9.17 37.01 -4.32
CA VAL A 98 -8.92 38.28 -3.63
C VAL A 98 -10.10 39.24 -3.80
N LEU A 99 -10.64 39.38 -5.02
CA LEU A 99 -11.82 40.22 -5.28
C LEU A 99 -13.07 39.75 -4.52
N ILE A 100 -13.34 38.44 -4.54
CA ILE A 100 -14.48 37.84 -3.83
C ILE A 100 -14.33 38.09 -2.33
N LYS A 101 -13.14 37.86 -1.77
CA LYS A 101 -12.87 38.06 -0.34
C LYS A 101 -12.99 39.53 0.07
N ALA A 102 -12.47 40.45 -0.74
CA ALA A 102 -12.59 41.89 -0.50
C ALA A 102 -14.06 42.35 -0.54
N TYR A 103 -14.85 41.81 -1.47
CA TYR A 103 -16.29 42.07 -1.55
C TYR A 103 -17.05 41.51 -0.34
N GLN A 104 -16.76 40.27 0.08
CA GLN A 104 -17.39 39.64 1.24
C GLN A 104 -17.04 40.34 2.56
N THR A 105 -15.88 40.99 2.64
CA THR A 105 -15.39 41.69 3.85
C THR A 105 -15.43 43.21 3.71
N TRP A 106 -16.21 43.73 2.76
CA TRP A 106 -16.27 45.16 2.47
C TRP A 106 -16.64 45.99 3.72
N TYR A 107 -17.61 45.51 4.51
CA TYR A 107 -18.05 46.14 5.76
C TYR A 107 -17.01 46.11 6.88
N LYS A 108 -15.95 45.29 6.76
CA LYS A 108 -14.77 45.27 7.64
C LYS A 108 -13.58 46.04 7.04
N GLY A 109 -13.82 46.85 6.01
CA GLY A 109 -12.78 47.61 5.33
C GLY A 109 -11.94 46.80 4.34
N GLY A 110 -12.43 45.64 3.85
CA GLY A 110 -11.70 44.79 2.88
C GLY A 110 -11.28 45.53 1.61
N GLY A 111 -12.04 46.54 1.18
CA GLY A 111 -11.69 47.41 0.04
C GLY A 111 -10.39 48.19 0.24
N PHE A 112 -10.08 48.61 1.48
CA PHE A 112 -8.83 49.34 1.78
C PHE A 112 -7.59 48.45 1.68
N LYS A 113 -7.74 47.13 1.87
CA LYS A 113 -6.65 46.15 1.78
C LYS A 113 -6.46 45.58 0.37
N LEU A 114 -7.43 45.80 -0.53
CA LEU A 114 -7.49 45.19 -1.85
C LEU A 114 -6.21 45.40 -2.68
N GLN A 115 -5.63 46.61 -2.69
CA GLN A 115 -4.40 46.86 -3.43
C GLN A 115 -3.22 46.04 -2.91
N ASN A 116 -3.10 45.90 -1.59
CA ASN A 116 -2.04 45.11 -0.95
C ASN A 116 -2.27 43.61 -1.18
N ASP A 117 -3.52 43.15 -1.10
CA ASP A 117 -3.87 41.75 -1.37
C ASP A 117 -3.63 41.37 -2.84
N ILE A 118 -3.90 42.28 -3.80
CA ILE A 118 -3.55 42.08 -5.21
C ILE A 118 -2.02 42.00 -5.39
N LYS A 119 -1.26 42.91 -4.76
CA LYS A 119 0.22 42.84 -4.79
C LYS A 119 0.73 41.51 -4.23
N LYS A 120 0.14 41.04 -3.12
CA LYS A 120 0.46 39.74 -2.51
C LYS A 120 0.14 38.58 -3.46
N ALA A 121 -1.06 38.53 -4.03
CA ALA A 121 -1.45 37.49 -4.98
C ALA A 121 -0.53 37.45 -6.21
N ASN A 122 -0.12 38.61 -6.75
CA ASN A 122 0.87 38.67 -7.83
C ASN A 122 2.22 38.06 -7.42
N LYS A 123 2.73 38.37 -6.22
CA LYS A 123 3.97 37.77 -5.71
C LYS A 123 3.85 36.25 -5.55
N GLU A 124 2.77 35.79 -4.92
CA GLU A 124 2.49 34.36 -4.76
C GLU A 124 2.39 33.65 -6.12
N PHE A 125 1.76 34.28 -7.11
CA PHE A 125 1.69 33.73 -8.46
C PHE A 125 3.07 33.56 -9.09
N GLN A 126 3.99 34.52 -8.93
CA GLN A 126 5.36 34.36 -9.44
C GLN A 126 6.08 33.20 -8.74
N ILE A 127 5.90 33.05 -7.42
CA ILE A 127 6.47 31.93 -6.66
C ILE A 127 5.96 30.60 -7.22
N PHE A 128 4.64 30.43 -7.35
CA PHE A 128 4.07 29.20 -7.91
C PHE A 128 4.49 28.96 -9.36
N LYS A 129 4.57 30.01 -10.17
CA LYS A 129 5.00 29.91 -11.57
C LYS A 129 6.43 29.38 -11.68
N GLU A 130 7.36 29.90 -10.89
CA GLU A 130 8.74 29.40 -10.87
C GLU A 130 8.80 27.98 -10.28
N MET A 131 8.07 27.71 -9.20
CA MET A 131 7.98 26.36 -8.61
C MET A 131 7.47 25.31 -9.62
N PHE A 132 6.41 25.61 -10.37
CA PHE A 132 5.90 24.70 -11.41
C PHE A 132 6.87 24.50 -12.56
N LYS A 133 7.74 25.48 -12.82
CA LYS A 133 8.81 25.37 -13.82
C LYS A 133 9.94 24.48 -13.31
N THR A 134 10.36 24.66 -12.07
CA THR A 134 11.49 23.94 -11.44
C THR A 134 11.12 22.49 -11.11
N TYR A 135 9.97 22.27 -10.46
CA TYR A 135 9.57 20.96 -9.91
C TYR A 135 8.46 20.30 -10.72
N LYS A 136 8.45 20.50 -12.05
CA LYS A 136 7.37 20.11 -12.96
C LYS A 136 6.96 18.63 -12.85
N ILE A 137 7.92 17.74 -12.59
CA ILE A 137 7.72 16.28 -12.49
C ILE A 137 6.95 15.90 -11.20
N PHE A 138 7.05 16.72 -10.16
CA PHE A 138 6.60 16.37 -8.83
C PHE A 138 5.23 16.96 -8.47
N LEU A 139 4.68 17.83 -9.31
CA LEU A 139 3.42 18.53 -9.06
C LEU A 139 2.28 17.89 -9.88
N ASN A 140 1.71 16.84 -9.28
CA ASN A 140 0.69 15.93 -9.80
C ASN A 140 -0.64 16.05 -9.02
N ILE A 141 -1.56 15.12 -9.26
CA ILE A 141 -2.87 15.04 -8.60
C ILE A 141 -2.79 14.83 -7.08
N GLU A 142 -1.72 14.24 -6.55
CA GLU A 142 -1.54 13.94 -5.13
C GLU A 142 -1.08 15.16 -4.32
N THR A 143 -0.27 16.01 -4.95
CA THR A 143 0.38 17.16 -4.31
C THR A 143 -0.44 18.44 -4.41
N LEU A 144 -1.02 18.74 -5.58
CA LEU A 144 -1.69 20.00 -5.87
C LEU A 144 -2.87 20.33 -4.95
N PRO A 145 -3.76 19.37 -4.61
CA PRO A 145 -4.85 19.64 -3.67
C PRO A 145 -4.33 20.05 -2.28
N SER A 146 -3.35 19.33 -1.75
CA SER A 146 -2.74 19.62 -0.44
C SER A 146 -2.11 21.02 -0.38
N ILE A 147 -1.39 21.40 -1.44
CA ILE A 147 -0.83 22.76 -1.58
C ILE A 147 -1.94 23.81 -1.67
N SER A 148 -2.99 23.53 -2.45
CA SER A 148 -4.11 24.47 -2.64
C SER A 148 -4.84 24.74 -1.33
N ASP A 149 -5.12 23.71 -0.55
CA ASP A 149 -5.93 23.80 0.66
C ASP A 149 -5.17 24.49 1.81
N ASN A 150 -3.84 24.34 1.84
CA ASN A 150 -2.96 24.92 2.86
C ASN A 150 -1.95 25.92 2.28
N LYS A 151 -2.34 26.69 1.26
CA LYS A 151 -1.46 27.57 0.48
C LYS A 151 -0.56 28.50 1.32
N SER A 152 -1.11 29.18 2.33
CA SER A 152 -0.34 30.10 3.17
C SER A 152 0.74 29.39 3.98
N PHE A 153 0.41 28.21 4.49
CA PHE A 153 1.29 27.36 5.27
C PHE A 153 2.41 26.76 4.40
N PHE A 154 2.05 26.27 3.20
CA PHE A 154 3.00 25.82 2.20
C PHE A 154 4.01 26.92 1.84
N LEU A 155 3.53 28.12 1.47
CA LEU A 155 4.40 29.25 1.13
C LEU A 155 5.35 29.65 2.26
N LYS A 156 4.91 29.55 3.53
CA LYS A 156 5.77 29.82 4.70
C LYS A 156 6.90 28.80 4.85
N ARG A 157 6.66 27.54 4.44
CA ARG A 157 7.63 26.44 4.51
C ARG A 157 8.40 26.22 3.21
N LEU A 158 8.03 26.88 2.11
CA LEU A 158 8.65 26.67 0.80
C LEU A 158 10.19 26.72 0.81
N PRO A 159 10.87 27.71 1.45
CA PRO A 159 12.34 27.71 1.47
C PRO A 159 12.95 26.49 2.15
N ARG A 160 12.29 25.97 3.20
CA ARG A 160 12.68 24.76 3.92
C ARG A 160 12.43 23.51 3.07
N ILE A 161 11.30 23.46 2.36
CA ILE A 161 10.99 22.40 1.39
C ILE A 161 12.05 22.40 0.27
N GLU A 162 12.35 23.56 -0.33
CA GLU A 162 13.37 23.68 -1.37
C GLU A 162 14.76 23.24 -0.88
N ASN A 163 15.11 23.52 0.37
CA ASN A 163 16.33 22.99 0.96
C ASN A 163 16.34 21.45 0.97
N ILE A 164 15.29 20.79 1.47
CA ILE A 164 15.18 19.31 1.43
C ILE A 164 15.31 18.80 0.00
N LEU A 165 14.55 19.38 -0.95
CA LEU A 165 14.57 18.94 -2.35
C LEU A 165 15.96 19.08 -2.97
N ASN A 166 16.67 20.16 -2.67
CA ASN A 166 18.04 20.39 -3.17
C ASN A 166 19.04 19.43 -2.52
N GLN A 167 18.94 19.17 -1.21
CA GLN A 167 19.81 18.22 -0.49
C GLN A 167 19.67 16.78 -1.00
N HIS A 168 18.48 16.43 -1.49
CA HIS A 168 18.17 15.10 -2.01
C HIS A 168 17.96 15.04 -3.53
N GLN A 169 18.35 16.08 -4.28
CA GLN A 169 18.11 16.17 -5.73
C GLN A 169 18.67 14.97 -6.54
N ASN A 170 19.73 14.33 -6.03
CA ASN A 170 20.39 13.19 -6.66
C ASN A 170 19.90 11.84 -6.12
N TYR A 171 18.84 11.82 -5.32
CA TYR A 171 18.29 10.63 -4.68
C TYR A 171 16.79 10.50 -4.99
N GLN A 172 16.48 10.08 -6.22
CA GLN A 172 15.12 10.04 -6.74
C GLN A 172 14.13 9.27 -5.84
N ALA A 173 14.55 8.16 -5.22
CA ALA A 173 13.68 7.32 -4.42
C ALA A 173 13.05 8.04 -3.20
N ILE A 174 13.79 8.94 -2.54
CA ILE A 174 13.20 9.73 -1.44
C ILE A 174 12.31 10.85 -1.96
N LEU A 175 12.66 11.46 -3.10
CA LEU A 175 11.82 12.47 -3.73
C LEU A 175 10.46 11.87 -4.11
N ASP A 176 10.46 10.71 -4.78
CA ASP A 176 9.25 9.99 -5.13
C ASP A 176 8.40 9.68 -3.88
N ASN A 177 9.04 9.22 -2.80
CA ASN A 177 8.36 8.96 -1.53
C ASN A 177 7.73 10.22 -0.91
N ILE A 178 8.43 11.36 -0.92
CA ILE A 178 7.92 12.65 -0.43
C ILE A 178 6.68 13.09 -1.21
N PHE A 179 6.73 13.02 -2.55
CA PHE A 179 5.66 13.54 -3.38
C PHE A 179 4.43 12.62 -3.44
N HIS A 180 4.66 11.30 -3.43
CA HIS A 180 3.59 10.31 -3.30
C HIS A 180 2.84 10.46 -1.97
N ASN A 181 3.57 10.74 -0.87
CA ASN A 181 3.01 10.91 0.46
C ASN A 181 2.90 12.39 0.89
N PHE A 182 2.74 13.31 -0.06
CA PHE A 182 2.93 14.74 0.18
C PHE A 182 1.98 15.35 1.22
N THR A 183 0.73 14.86 1.27
CA THR A 183 -0.22 15.30 2.30
C THR A 183 0.27 14.97 3.69
N TYR A 184 0.77 13.75 3.91
CA TYR A 184 1.34 13.34 5.19
C TYR A 184 2.64 14.11 5.48
N PHE A 185 3.50 14.29 4.47
CA PHE A 185 4.72 15.10 4.55
C PHE A 185 4.43 16.51 5.06
N MET A 186 3.42 17.19 4.50
CA MET A 186 3.08 18.55 4.91
C MET A 186 2.51 18.62 6.34
N GLN A 187 1.71 17.63 6.75
CA GLN A 187 1.16 17.54 8.10
C GLN A 187 2.25 17.35 9.16
N ASN A 188 3.28 16.56 8.85
CA ASN A 188 4.35 16.17 9.78
C ASN A 188 5.72 16.76 9.42
N PHE A 189 5.72 17.87 8.69
CA PHE A 189 6.91 18.43 8.05
C PHE A 189 8.11 18.64 8.97
N ASP A 190 7.91 19.23 10.16
CA ASP A 190 9.04 19.60 11.02
C ASP A 190 9.80 18.34 11.49
N LEU A 191 9.07 17.25 11.77
CA LEU A 191 9.64 15.95 12.14
C LEU A 191 10.33 15.28 10.95
N ILE A 192 9.71 15.34 9.77
CA ILE A 192 10.27 14.72 8.56
C ILE A 192 11.50 15.50 8.09
N GLU A 193 11.50 16.83 8.15
CA GLU A 193 12.67 17.65 7.84
C GLU A 193 13.86 17.30 8.76
N GLU A 194 13.63 17.26 10.08
CA GLU A 194 14.65 16.86 11.05
C GLU A 194 15.26 15.51 10.68
N TRP A 195 14.43 14.55 10.29
CA TRP A 195 14.87 13.22 9.89
C TRP A 195 15.68 13.23 8.58
N LEU A 196 15.14 13.84 7.52
CA LEU A 196 15.76 13.81 6.19
C LEU A 196 17.08 14.59 6.13
N LEU A 197 17.24 15.59 6.99
CA LEU A 197 18.48 16.37 7.11
C LEU A 197 19.49 15.77 8.12
N SER A 198 19.20 14.61 8.72
CA SER A 198 20.06 13.99 9.73
C SER A 198 21.17 13.11 9.14
N ASP A 199 22.29 13.02 9.85
CA ASP A 199 23.40 12.13 9.48
C ASP A 199 22.98 10.64 9.50
N ASP A 200 22.05 10.25 10.39
CA ASP A 200 21.55 8.87 10.47
C ASP A 200 20.73 8.50 9.24
N PHE A 201 19.99 9.44 8.63
CA PHE A 201 19.34 9.20 7.33
C PHE A 201 20.38 9.04 6.21
N ASP A 202 21.39 9.90 6.18
CA ASP A 202 22.42 9.89 5.15
C ASP A 202 23.23 8.58 5.17
N GLU A 203 23.67 8.13 6.35
CA GLU A 203 24.38 6.85 6.51
C GLU A 203 23.51 5.63 6.18
N ARG A 204 22.24 5.61 6.60
CA ARG A 204 21.35 4.46 6.37
C ARG A 204 20.88 4.33 4.94
N TYR A 205 20.55 5.43 4.29
CA TYR A 205 19.80 5.41 3.03
C TYR A 205 20.55 6.05 1.88
N LYS A 206 21.13 7.23 2.07
CA LYS A 206 21.70 8.02 0.97
C LYS A 206 23.05 7.47 0.49
N LYS A 207 23.92 7.06 1.40
CA LYS A 207 25.27 6.53 1.10
C LYS A 207 25.23 5.34 0.14
N GLU A 208 24.33 4.40 0.39
CA GLU A 208 24.14 3.21 -0.47
C GLU A 208 23.08 3.41 -1.58
N LYS A 209 22.45 4.60 -1.67
CA LYS A 209 21.30 4.88 -2.54
C LYS A 209 20.21 3.81 -2.41
N HIS A 210 19.81 3.53 -1.18
CA HIS A 210 18.82 2.51 -0.86
C HIS A 210 17.54 2.72 -1.70
N PRO A 211 16.97 1.69 -2.34
CA PRO A 211 15.85 1.88 -3.27
C PRO A 211 14.53 2.29 -2.60
N TYR A 212 14.40 2.05 -1.29
CA TYR A 212 13.18 2.32 -0.52
C TYR A 212 13.52 3.08 0.78
N PRO A 213 13.90 4.38 0.71
CA PRO A 213 14.20 5.17 1.90
C PRO A 213 12.95 5.49 2.69
N SER A 214 13.02 5.33 4.01
CA SER A 214 11.93 5.63 4.94
C SER A 214 11.69 7.13 5.07
N LEU A 215 10.43 7.57 4.99
CA LEU A 215 10.06 8.97 5.17
C LEU A 215 10.14 9.43 6.64
N LEU A 216 10.12 8.50 7.59
CA LEU A 216 10.20 8.75 9.03
C LEU A 216 11.39 8.01 9.65
N ASN A 217 11.88 8.52 10.77
CA ASN A 217 12.98 7.91 11.52
C ASN A 217 12.56 6.55 12.12
N PRO A 218 13.13 5.41 11.66
CA PRO A 218 12.78 4.09 12.17
C PRO A 218 13.01 3.88 13.67
N LYS A 219 14.02 4.54 14.25
CA LYS A 219 14.31 4.42 15.68
C LYS A 219 13.20 5.05 16.52
N LYS A 220 12.77 6.27 16.15
CA LYS A 220 11.65 6.96 16.83
C LYS A 220 10.33 6.21 16.65
N LEU A 221 10.12 5.56 15.50
CA LEU A 221 8.89 4.80 15.25
C LEU A 221 8.66 3.61 16.20
N ASN A 222 9.72 3.03 16.77
CA ASN A 222 9.60 1.94 17.74
C ASN A 222 9.35 2.43 19.19
N ASP A 223 9.49 3.74 19.46
CA ASP A 223 9.22 4.33 20.78
C ASP A 223 7.75 4.73 20.89
N GLU A 224 7.03 4.12 21.84
CA GLU A 224 5.61 4.40 22.06
C GLU A 224 5.34 5.76 22.72
N ASN A 225 6.38 6.37 23.31
CA ASN A 225 6.28 7.71 23.87
C ASN A 225 6.34 8.79 22.78
N GLU A 226 6.81 8.45 21.57
CA GLU A 226 6.82 9.37 20.45
C GLU A 226 5.41 9.64 19.96
N LYS A 227 5.14 10.91 19.60
CA LYS A 227 3.83 11.33 19.10
C LYS A 227 3.41 10.56 17.85
N ILE A 228 4.37 10.17 17.02
CA ILE A 228 4.18 9.39 15.81
C ILE A 228 5.04 8.13 15.93
N ASN A 229 4.38 6.97 15.94
CA ASN A 229 5.02 5.67 16.12
C ASN A 229 4.19 4.58 15.41
N TYR A 230 4.68 3.35 15.38
CA TYR A 230 4.03 2.29 14.61
C TYR A 230 2.59 1.97 15.06
N ASN A 231 2.20 2.26 16.32
CA ASN A 231 0.84 2.03 16.80
C ASN A 231 -0.20 3.02 16.25
N ASN A 232 0.24 4.20 15.78
CA ASN A 232 -0.65 5.24 15.28
C ASN A 232 -0.58 5.45 13.76
N ILE A 233 0.28 4.70 13.06
CA ILE A 233 0.36 4.69 11.59
C ILE A 233 -0.32 3.42 11.08
N PRO A 234 -1.34 3.53 10.20
CA PRO A 234 -1.90 2.37 9.51
C PRO A 234 -0.83 1.65 8.68
N ALA A 235 -0.87 0.32 8.68
CA ALA A 235 0.14 -0.49 7.99
C ALA A 235 0.21 -0.19 6.48
N GLU A 236 -0.92 0.14 5.85
CA GLU A 236 -1.01 0.52 4.44
C GLU A 236 -0.24 1.81 4.17
N LEU A 237 -0.40 2.82 5.04
CA LEU A 237 0.35 4.07 4.95
C LEU A 237 1.85 3.86 5.25
N ALA A 238 2.18 2.97 6.19
CA ALA A 238 3.56 2.59 6.47
C ALA A 238 4.25 1.98 5.24
N TRP A 239 3.54 1.13 4.50
CA TRP A 239 4.01 0.60 3.23
C TRP A 239 4.25 1.70 2.20
N GLU A 240 3.29 2.59 1.99
CA GLU A 240 3.42 3.71 1.02
C GLU A 240 4.59 4.64 1.35
N MET A 241 4.87 4.86 2.63
CA MET A 241 5.98 5.69 3.11
C MET A 241 7.34 4.97 3.20
N ASN A 242 7.42 3.71 2.74
CA ASN A 242 8.59 2.84 2.83
C ASN A 242 9.12 2.69 4.27
N LEU A 243 8.24 2.61 5.26
CA LEU A 243 8.67 2.40 6.65
C LEU A 243 9.15 0.96 6.82
N PRO A 244 10.28 0.72 7.50
CA PRO A 244 10.67 -0.63 7.86
C PRO A 244 9.64 -1.26 8.80
N LEU A 245 9.65 -2.59 8.92
CA LEU A 245 8.83 -3.29 9.91
C LEU A 245 9.25 -2.91 11.35
N PRO A 246 8.30 -2.92 12.31
CA PRO A 246 8.65 -2.81 13.73
C PRO A 246 9.69 -3.87 14.12
N ASP A 247 10.59 -3.55 15.05
CA ASP A 247 11.76 -4.38 15.36
C ASP A 247 11.46 -5.54 16.35
N ASN A 248 10.19 -5.74 16.70
CA ASN A 248 9.73 -6.76 17.63
C ASN A 248 9.64 -8.15 16.99
N TYR A 249 10.74 -8.63 16.40
CA TYR A 249 10.94 -10.02 15.96
C TYR A 249 12.31 -10.53 16.36
N ASN A 250 12.43 -11.85 16.56
CA ASN A 250 13.63 -12.46 17.12
C ASN A 250 14.50 -13.18 16.09
N PHE A 251 13.88 -13.79 15.08
CA PHE A 251 14.58 -14.44 13.97
C PHE A 251 13.69 -14.52 12.71
N ILE A 252 14.30 -14.89 11.59
CA ILE A 252 13.60 -15.09 10.31
C ILE A 252 13.50 -16.59 10.01
N PHE A 253 12.29 -17.09 9.74
CA PHE A 253 12.06 -18.42 9.23
C PHE A 253 12.03 -18.40 7.69
N LEU A 254 13.10 -18.90 7.05
CA LEU A 254 13.21 -19.01 5.59
C LEU A 254 12.50 -20.27 5.11
N VAL A 255 11.42 -20.06 4.38
CA VAL A 255 10.51 -21.10 3.93
C VAL A 255 10.93 -21.64 2.57
N ILE A 256 11.10 -22.96 2.52
CA ILE A 256 11.26 -23.73 1.28
C ILE A 256 10.08 -24.68 1.15
N HIS A 257 9.24 -24.49 0.14
CA HIS A 257 8.08 -25.36 -0.09
C HIS A 257 8.52 -26.83 -0.31
N GLY A 258 7.75 -27.81 0.17
CA GLY A 258 8.10 -29.23 0.06
C GLY A 258 9.20 -29.71 1.03
N ALA A 259 9.84 -28.82 1.80
CA ALA A 259 10.84 -29.18 2.81
C ALA A 259 10.26 -29.49 4.21
N GLY A 260 8.93 -29.41 4.38
CA GLY A 260 8.27 -29.62 5.68
C GLY A 260 7.86 -28.33 6.39
N THR A 261 7.74 -27.22 5.66
CA THR A 261 7.32 -25.90 6.18
C THR A 261 6.08 -25.94 7.04
N THR A 262 5.02 -26.64 6.62
CA THR A 262 3.76 -26.67 7.39
C THR A 262 3.96 -27.33 8.75
N ALA A 263 4.71 -28.44 8.80
CA ALA A 263 5.04 -29.12 10.04
C ALA A 263 5.88 -28.20 10.95
N MET A 264 6.94 -27.60 10.40
CA MET A 264 7.78 -26.69 11.18
C MET A 264 7.01 -25.47 11.70
N THR A 265 6.12 -24.90 10.89
CA THR A 265 5.25 -23.79 11.32
C THR A 265 4.36 -24.21 12.49
N TYR A 266 3.78 -25.41 12.43
CA TYR A 266 2.97 -25.96 13.52
C TYR A 266 3.82 -26.15 14.79
N TYR A 267 5.00 -26.74 14.65
CA TYR A 267 5.92 -26.99 15.76
C TYR A 267 6.40 -25.70 16.45
N LEU A 268 6.74 -24.67 15.68
CA LEU A 268 7.09 -23.36 16.24
C LEU A 268 5.91 -22.74 17.01
N ARG A 269 4.67 -22.91 16.54
CA ARG A 269 3.47 -22.42 17.26
C ARG A 269 3.23 -23.13 18.58
N LEU A 270 3.54 -24.42 18.70
CA LEU A 270 3.51 -25.13 19.99
C LEU A 270 4.45 -24.46 21.01
N CYS A 271 5.55 -23.89 20.52
CA CYS A 271 6.52 -23.14 21.32
C CYS A 271 6.11 -21.67 21.56
N SER A 272 4.81 -21.34 21.41
CA SER A 272 4.27 -19.98 21.59
C SER A 272 4.89 -18.91 20.67
N ILE A 273 5.35 -19.32 19.49
CA ILE A 273 5.88 -18.43 18.47
C ILE A 273 4.75 -17.95 17.56
N GLU A 274 4.67 -16.63 17.40
CA GLU A 274 3.80 -15.99 16.43
C GLU A 274 4.55 -15.70 15.13
N MET A 275 3.91 -15.96 13.99
CA MET A 275 4.50 -15.76 12.66
C MET A 275 3.49 -15.18 11.68
N ASN A 276 3.97 -14.36 10.76
CA ASN A 276 3.18 -13.92 9.61
C ASN A 276 2.88 -15.08 8.65
N ARG A 277 1.89 -14.87 7.78
CA ARG A 277 1.68 -15.71 6.61
C ARG A 277 2.85 -15.56 5.65
N TYR A 278 3.39 -16.69 5.18
CA TYR A 278 4.56 -16.76 4.32
C TYR A 278 4.23 -17.03 2.84
N TYR A 279 2.95 -16.92 2.44
CA TYR A 279 2.53 -17.19 1.07
C TYR A 279 1.62 -16.07 0.54
N GLY A 280 1.66 -15.84 -0.77
CA GLY A 280 0.83 -14.87 -1.47
C GLY A 280 1.46 -13.48 -1.62
N ASP A 281 0.60 -12.47 -1.75
CA ASP A 281 0.97 -11.09 -2.08
C ASP A 281 1.96 -10.48 -1.06
N PRO A 282 3.14 -9.98 -1.49
CA PRO A 282 4.14 -9.35 -0.62
C PRO A 282 3.62 -8.12 0.13
N ILE A 283 2.67 -7.37 -0.42
CA ILE A 283 2.04 -6.23 0.28
C ILE A 283 1.25 -6.78 1.45
N TYR A 284 0.40 -7.79 1.22
CA TYR A 284 -0.35 -8.43 2.29
C TYR A 284 0.58 -9.06 3.36
N GLN A 285 1.70 -9.65 2.96
CA GLN A 285 2.70 -10.18 3.89
C GLN A 285 3.32 -9.06 4.75
N TYR A 286 3.64 -7.89 4.18
CA TYR A 286 4.09 -6.74 4.95
C TYR A 286 3.01 -6.29 5.94
N LEU A 287 1.76 -6.16 5.52
CA LEU A 287 0.66 -5.72 6.40
C LEU A 287 0.38 -6.69 7.55
N ASP A 288 0.38 -8.00 7.29
CA ASP A 288 0.23 -9.04 8.31
C ASP A 288 1.42 -9.04 9.28
N SER A 289 2.64 -8.93 8.75
CA SER A 289 3.86 -8.81 9.56
C SER A 289 3.79 -7.57 10.45
N TYR A 290 3.50 -6.40 9.89
CA TYR A 290 3.39 -5.15 10.63
C TYR A 290 2.43 -5.27 11.82
N LYS A 291 1.21 -5.76 11.58
CA LYS A 291 0.17 -5.90 12.62
C LYS A 291 0.59 -6.87 13.73
N ARG A 292 1.25 -7.98 13.39
CA ARG A 292 1.72 -8.96 14.37
C ARG A 292 2.84 -8.42 15.23
N LEU A 293 3.78 -7.70 14.63
CA LEU A 293 4.93 -7.16 15.34
C LEU A 293 4.56 -6.07 16.35
N LEU A 294 3.36 -5.46 16.23
CA LEU A 294 2.83 -4.57 17.28
C LEU A 294 2.45 -5.31 18.57
N ILE A 295 2.29 -6.64 18.54
CA ILE A 295 1.95 -7.44 19.72
C ILE A 295 3.24 -7.74 20.50
N LYS A 296 3.57 -6.87 21.45
CA LYS A 296 4.81 -6.94 22.26
C LYS A 296 4.91 -8.12 23.21
N THR A 297 3.79 -8.74 23.59
CA THR A 297 3.78 -9.89 24.49
C THR A 297 4.14 -11.20 23.82
N SER A 298 4.16 -11.24 22.48
CA SER A 298 4.38 -12.46 21.70
C SER A 298 5.85 -12.63 21.32
N TYR A 299 6.29 -13.88 21.24
CA TYR A 299 7.57 -14.22 20.63
C TYR A 299 7.41 -14.25 19.10
N ASN A 300 7.75 -13.16 18.42
CA ASN A 300 7.45 -13.00 17.00
C ASN A 300 8.61 -13.41 16.08
N VAL A 301 8.25 -14.04 14.97
CA VAL A 301 9.18 -14.51 13.93
C VAL A 301 8.65 -14.12 12.56
N LEU A 302 9.55 -13.65 11.69
CA LEU A 302 9.20 -13.35 10.31
C LEU A 302 9.39 -14.58 9.43
N ALA A 303 8.32 -15.09 8.84
CA ALA A 303 8.35 -16.19 7.89
C ALA A 303 8.36 -15.65 6.46
N LEU A 304 9.37 -16.03 5.66
CA LEU A 304 9.58 -15.51 4.30
C LEU A 304 9.70 -16.67 3.31
N ALA A 305 8.91 -16.66 2.23
CA ALA A 305 9.03 -17.62 1.14
C ALA A 305 9.60 -16.98 -0.12
N GLY A 306 10.42 -17.73 -0.87
CA GLY A 306 11.13 -17.24 -2.05
C GLY A 306 10.33 -17.24 -3.35
N ARG A 307 9.06 -17.64 -3.30
CA ARG A 307 8.23 -17.77 -4.50
C ARG A 307 7.87 -16.40 -5.06
N ASP A 308 8.17 -16.22 -6.34
CA ASP A 308 7.70 -15.07 -7.09
C ASP A 308 6.29 -15.33 -7.64
N TYR A 309 5.36 -14.46 -7.29
CA TYR A 309 3.97 -14.47 -7.77
C TYR A 309 3.74 -13.44 -8.88
N GLY A 310 4.79 -13.08 -9.63
CA GLY A 310 4.74 -12.00 -10.63
C GLY A 310 4.89 -10.61 -10.01
N MET A 311 5.38 -10.52 -8.77
CA MET A 311 5.45 -9.30 -7.95
C MET A 311 6.88 -9.04 -7.47
N LYS A 312 7.87 -9.28 -8.34
CA LYS A 312 9.30 -9.14 -8.01
C LYS A 312 9.64 -7.79 -7.38
N LYS A 313 9.04 -6.69 -7.84
CA LYS A 313 9.33 -5.34 -7.34
C LYS A 313 8.86 -5.19 -5.89
N GLU A 314 7.67 -5.67 -5.59
CA GLU A 314 7.04 -5.59 -4.27
C GLU A 314 7.72 -6.55 -3.29
N ILE A 315 8.14 -7.74 -3.74
CA ILE A 315 8.96 -8.66 -2.94
C ILE A 315 10.28 -7.99 -2.55
N LYS A 316 10.97 -7.36 -3.52
CA LYS A 316 12.21 -6.61 -3.24
C LYS A 316 11.99 -5.48 -2.25
N LYS A 317 10.89 -4.72 -2.40
CA LYS A 317 10.50 -3.68 -1.44
C LYS A 317 10.32 -4.28 -0.06
N PHE A 318 9.46 -5.30 0.08
CA PHE A 318 9.17 -5.94 1.37
C PHE A 318 10.45 -6.40 2.09
N TYR A 319 11.34 -7.12 1.41
CA TYR A 319 12.57 -7.60 2.03
C TYR A 319 13.53 -6.47 2.41
N SER A 320 13.54 -5.36 1.65
CA SER A 320 14.35 -4.18 1.98
C SER A 320 13.81 -3.42 3.21
N LEU A 321 12.56 -3.70 3.63
CA LEU A 321 11.93 -3.10 4.81
C LEU A 321 12.15 -3.95 6.09
N ILE A 322 12.86 -5.07 6.00
CA ILE A 322 13.26 -5.89 7.16
C ILE A 322 14.59 -5.33 7.67
N ALA A 323 14.54 -4.46 8.69
CA ALA A 323 15.70 -3.65 9.09
C ALA A 323 16.56 -4.21 10.23
N LYS A 324 15.99 -5.03 11.13
CA LYS A 324 16.71 -5.54 12.30
C LYS A 324 17.57 -6.73 11.91
N GLU A 325 18.81 -6.71 12.37
CA GLU A 325 19.72 -7.84 12.21
C GLU A 325 19.34 -8.98 13.14
N VAL A 326 19.04 -10.15 12.58
CA VAL A 326 18.62 -11.34 13.33
C VAL A 326 19.17 -12.62 12.68
N PRO A 327 19.29 -13.73 13.42
CA PRO A 327 19.57 -15.02 12.79
C PRO A 327 18.37 -15.50 11.97
N ALA A 328 18.60 -16.50 11.13
CA ALA A 328 17.57 -17.16 10.36
C ALA A 328 17.57 -18.67 10.55
N LEU A 329 16.40 -19.30 10.46
CA LEU A 329 16.21 -20.74 10.48
C LEU A 329 15.71 -21.18 9.11
N CYS A 330 16.28 -22.25 8.55
CA CYS A 330 15.84 -22.79 7.27
C CYS A 330 15.79 -24.32 7.32
N VAL A 331 14.64 -24.89 6.95
CA VAL A 331 14.50 -26.34 6.78
C VAL A 331 14.90 -26.70 5.35
N LEU A 332 15.93 -27.52 5.23
CA LEU A 332 16.43 -28.05 3.97
C LEU A 332 15.87 -29.44 3.70
N ARG A 333 15.71 -29.72 2.41
CA ARG A 333 15.47 -31.05 1.88
C ARG A 333 16.30 -31.19 0.61
N ASP A 334 16.69 -32.42 0.30
CA ASP A 334 17.29 -32.75 -1.00
C ASP A 334 16.44 -32.14 -2.14
N PRO A 335 17.04 -31.35 -3.07
CA PRO A 335 16.33 -30.65 -4.13
C PRO A 335 15.44 -31.56 -4.99
N ILE A 336 15.88 -32.80 -5.25
CA ILE A 336 15.07 -33.77 -6.00
C ILE A 336 13.87 -34.21 -5.16
N SER A 337 14.09 -34.50 -3.88
CA SER A 337 13.05 -34.94 -2.96
C SER A 337 12.02 -33.88 -2.62
N ILE A 338 12.30 -32.59 -2.83
CA ILE A 338 11.31 -31.51 -2.74
C ILE A 338 10.19 -31.67 -3.78
N LEU A 339 10.51 -32.21 -4.97
CA LEU A 339 9.51 -32.39 -6.04
C LEU A 339 8.45 -33.44 -5.66
N LYS A 340 8.83 -34.46 -4.89
CA LYS A 340 7.97 -35.58 -4.50
C LYS A 340 6.64 -35.16 -3.85
N PRO A 341 6.63 -34.41 -2.73
CA PRO A 341 5.36 -33.97 -2.12
C PRO A 341 4.55 -33.02 -2.99
N ILE A 342 5.18 -32.33 -3.94
CA ILE A 342 4.50 -31.33 -4.77
C ILE A 342 3.73 -32.00 -5.90
N VAL A 343 4.35 -32.95 -6.60
CA VAL A 343 3.62 -33.70 -7.65
C VAL A 343 2.58 -34.65 -7.06
N ASN A 344 2.79 -35.10 -5.83
CA ASN A 344 1.80 -35.88 -5.08
C ASN A 344 0.75 -35.00 -4.37
N HIS A 345 0.76 -33.69 -4.56
CA HIS A 345 -0.22 -32.82 -3.92
C HIS A 345 -1.60 -33.07 -4.52
N PHE A 346 -2.62 -33.28 -3.68
CA PHE A 346 -4.00 -33.39 -4.15
C PHE A 346 -4.51 -32.03 -4.65
N GLY A 347 -5.25 -32.05 -5.75
CA GLY A 347 -5.89 -30.87 -6.33
C GLY A 347 -7.13 -30.44 -5.54
N VAL A 348 -7.86 -29.48 -6.10
CA VAL A 348 -9.15 -29.06 -5.53
C VAL A 348 -10.14 -30.22 -5.66
N PHE A 349 -10.65 -30.66 -4.52
CA PHE A 349 -11.72 -31.65 -4.49
C PHE A 349 -13.02 -31.03 -5.03
N ASP A 350 -13.61 -31.63 -6.06
CA ASP A 350 -14.94 -31.23 -6.53
C ASP A 350 -15.99 -31.72 -5.53
N SER A 351 -16.54 -30.80 -4.74
CA SER A 351 -17.54 -31.11 -3.72
C SER A 351 -18.79 -31.80 -4.28
N LYS A 352 -19.06 -31.71 -5.59
CA LYS A 352 -20.15 -32.44 -6.25
C LYS A 352 -19.95 -33.96 -6.26
N GLN A 353 -18.73 -34.44 -6.01
CA GLN A 353 -18.44 -35.87 -5.87
C GLN A 353 -18.85 -36.43 -4.51
N ILE A 354 -18.99 -35.57 -3.48
CA ILE A 354 -19.65 -35.95 -2.24
C ILE A 354 -21.16 -36.03 -2.53
N LYS A 355 -21.73 -37.21 -2.33
CA LYS A 355 -23.18 -37.36 -2.28
C LYS A 355 -23.65 -37.12 -0.85
N ASP A 356 -24.59 -36.21 -0.68
CA ASP A 356 -25.24 -35.95 0.60
C ASP A 356 -26.19 -37.09 1.01
N ASP A 357 -26.50 -37.99 0.06
CA ASP A 357 -27.36 -39.15 0.20
C ASP A 357 -26.65 -40.47 -0.21
N ILE A 358 -26.66 -41.44 0.71
CA ILE A 358 -26.12 -42.79 0.48
C ILE A 358 -27.25 -43.80 0.67
N GLU A 359 -27.52 -44.62 -0.35
CA GLU A 359 -28.45 -45.74 -0.24
C GLU A 359 -27.90 -46.81 0.72
N ILE A 360 -28.67 -47.18 1.73
CA ILE A 360 -28.26 -48.09 2.82
C ILE A 360 -27.81 -49.48 2.34
N PHE A 361 -28.33 -49.94 1.20
CA PHE A 361 -28.01 -51.27 0.65
C PHE A 361 -27.00 -51.23 -0.50
N ARG A 362 -26.39 -50.08 -0.76
CA ARG A 362 -25.34 -49.96 -1.77
C ARG A 362 -24.05 -50.57 -1.25
N ASP A 363 -23.30 -51.27 -2.13
CA ASP A 363 -21.98 -51.80 -1.78
C ASP A 363 -21.09 -50.69 -1.23
N ILE A 364 -20.59 -50.89 0.00
CA ILE A 364 -19.73 -49.95 0.72
C ILE A 364 -18.47 -49.60 -0.08
N LYS A 365 -18.03 -50.47 -1.00
CA LYS A 365 -16.93 -50.20 -1.95
C LYS A 365 -17.14 -48.93 -2.78
N PHE A 366 -18.39 -48.52 -3.01
CA PHE A 366 -18.70 -47.27 -3.70
C PHE A 366 -18.22 -46.04 -2.92
N LEU A 367 -18.30 -46.05 -1.59
CA LEU A 367 -17.80 -44.94 -0.75
C LEU A 367 -16.28 -44.81 -0.84
N PHE A 368 -15.58 -45.93 -1.00
CA PHE A 368 -14.12 -45.97 -1.14
C PHE A 368 -13.61 -45.67 -2.56
N ASN A 369 -14.51 -45.43 -3.53
CA ASN A 369 -14.11 -45.18 -4.92
C ASN A 369 -14.01 -43.68 -5.26
N ILE A 370 -14.09 -42.80 -4.27
CA ILE A 370 -13.86 -41.35 -4.43
C ILE A 370 -12.36 -41.13 -4.61
N LYS A 371 -11.97 -40.63 -5.79
CA LYS A 371 -10.58 -40.30 -6.10
C LYS A 371 -10.40 -38.79 -6.11
N ILE A 372 -9.54 -38.28 -5.23
CA ILE A 372 -9.11 -36.89 -5.30
C ILE A 372 -8.07 -36.80 -6.42
N PRO A 373 -8.28 -35.96 -7.46
CA PRO A 373 -7.28 -35.81 -8.50
C PRO A 373 -6.01 -35.18 -7.93
N TYR A 374 -4.86 -35.49 -8.51
CA TYR A 374 -3.63 -34.77 -8.20
C TYR A 374 -3.68 -33.35 -8.80
N CYS A 375 -3.00 -32.41 -8.14
CA CYS A 375 -2.93 -31.01 -8.57
C CYS A 375 -2.10 -30.85 -9.86
N HIS A 376 -1.16 -31.77 -10.08
CA HIS A 376 -0.28 -31.79 -11.24
C HIS A 376 -0.38 -33.16 -11.91
N ILE A 377 -0.99 -33.18 -13.09
CA ILE A 377 -1.30 -34.39 -13.85
C ILE A 377 -0.88 -34.19 -15.31
N ASP A 378 -0.54 -35.29 -15.97
CA ASP A 378 -0.37 -35.32 -17.42
C ASP A 378 -1.72 -35.36 -18.15
N LYS A 379 -1.67 -35.49 -19.47
CA LYS A 379 -2.86 -35.55 -20.34
C LYS A 379 -3.78 -36.74 -20.01
N ASP A 380 -3.23 -37.79 -19.39
CA ASP A 380 -3.95 -39.01 -19.02
C ASP A 380 -4.42 -38.99 -17.56
N GLY A 381 -4.22 -37.86 -16.85
CA GLY A 381 -4.65 -37.69 -15.46
C GLY A 381 -3.73 -38.33 -14.42
N SER A 382 -2.51 -38.71 -14.82
CA SER A 382 -1.54 -39.40 -13.98
C SER A 382 -0.34 -38.51 -13.61
N ILE A 383 0.36 -38.88 -12.54
CA ILE A 383 1.66 -38.27 -12.23
C ILE A 383 2.71 -38.93 -13.14
N SER A 384 3.45 -38.12 -13.90
CA SER A 384 4.50 -38.62 -14.79
C SER A 384 5.82 -37.84 -14.66
N LEU A 385 6.88 -38.39 -15.25
CA LEU A 385 8.18 -37.72 -15.31
C LEU A 385 8.13 -36.43 -16.16
N GLU A 386 7.20 -36.32 -17.09
CA GLU A 386 7.01 -35.12 -17.90
C GLU A 386 6.48 -33.97 -17.03
N VAL A 387 5.44 -34.23 -16.23
CA VAL A 387 4.89 -33.27 -15.25
C VAL A 387 5.98 -32.78 -14.28
N LEU A 388 6.81 -33.70 -13.77
CA LEU A 388 7.95 -33.36 -12.91
C LEU A 388 8.95 -32.42 -13.63
N ARG A 389 9.27 -32.71 -14.89
CA ARG A 389 10.21 -31.90 -15.69
C ARG A 389 9.64 -30.51 -15.95
N GLU A 390 8.39 -30.41 -16.37
CA GLU A 390 7.73 -29.12 -16.60
C GLU A 390 7.70 -28.29 -15.33
N PHE A 391 7.24 -28.88 -14.22
CA PHE A 391 7.21 -28.21 -12.94
C PHE A 391 8.61 -27.74 -12.50
N SER A 392 9.63 -28.59 -12.63
CA SER A 392 11.00 -28.25 -12.23
C SER A 392 11.60 -27.04 -12.96
N LYS A 393 11.14 -26.72 -14.18
CA LYS A 393 11.61 -25.56 -14.96
C LYS A 393 11.11 -24.24 -14.38
N GLU A 394 9.91 -24.24 -13.82
CA GLU A 394 9.25 -23.04 -13.27
C GLU A 394 9.39 -22.94 -11.74
N TYR A 395 9.94 -23.97 -11.10
CA TYR A 395 9.91 -24.10 -9.66
C TYR A 395 11.06 -23.37 -8.96
N ASP A 396 10.86 -22.07 -8.78
CA ASP A 396 11.85 -21.18 -8.20
C ASP A 396 11.81 -21.12 -6.66
N ASN A 397 11.89 -22.29 -6.02
CA ASN A 397 11.61 -22.45 -4.59
C ASN A 397 12.80 -22.11 -3.68
N TYR A 398 14.03 -22.28 -4.18
CA TYR A 398 15.25 -21.94 -3.45
C TYR A 398 15.65 -20.47 -3.57
N ASN A 399 14.86 -19.66 -4.28
CA ASN A 399 15.11 -18.23 -4.41
C ASN A 399 15.27 -17.51 -3.08
N ILE A 400 14.61 -17.99 -2.02
CA ILE A 400 14.74 -17.37 -0.69
C ILE A 400 16.19 -17.41 -0.19
N LEU A 401 16.95 -18.46 -0.54
CA LEU A 401 18.37 -18.58 -0.21
C LEU A 401 19.26 -17.79 -1.17
N ASN A 402 18.80 -17.56 -2.40
CA ASN A 402 19.51 -16.76 -3.41
C ASN A 402 19.24 -15.26 -3.29
N ASN A 403 18.22 -14.86 -2.53
CA ASN A 403 17.86 -13.47 -2.30
C ASN A 403 18.88 -12.82 -1.35
N ARG A 404 20.04 -12.45 -1.92
CA ARG A 404 21.09 -11.59 -1.33
C ARG A 404 20.58 -10.23 -0.79
N ILE A 405 19.28 -9.97 -0.89
CA ILE A 405 18.60 -8.73 -0.54
C ILE A 405 18.32 -8.67 0.96
N ILE A 406 18.23 -9.80 1.67
CA ILE A 406 18.08 -9.79 3.13
C ILE A 406 19.47 -9.61 3.77
N LYS A 407 20.06 -8.41 3.61
CA LYS A 407 21.36 -8.05 4.18
C LYS A 407 21.41 -8.20 5.71
N ASN A 408 20.25 -8.17 6.37
CA ASN A 408 20.10 -8.16 7.83
C ASN A 408 19.96 -9.57 8.42
N ILE A 409 20.33 -10.63 7.70
CA ILE A 409 20.48 -11.97 8.29
C ILE A 409 21.93 -12.16 8.72
N ILE A 410 22.15 -12.29 10.03
CA ILE A 410 23.49 -12.44 10.62
C ILE A 410 24.07 -13.83 10.32
N THR A 411 23.23 -14.86 10.45
CA THR A 411 23.61 -16.28 10.29
C THR A 411 22.38 -17.09 9.93
N ILE A 412 22.55 -18.10 9.06
CA ILE A 412 21.49 -19.04 8.71
C ILE A 412 21.78 -20.39 9.38
N PHE A 413 20.84 -20.85 10.21
CA PHE A 413 20.83 -22.19 10.79
C PHE A 413 20.03 -23.11 9.89
N TYR A 414 20.71 -24.13 9.37
CA TYR A 414 20.09 -25.15 8.55
C TYR A 414 19.74 -26.37 9.40
N ILE A 415 18.51 -26.86 9.25
CA ILE A 415 18.12 -28.19 9.72
C ILE A 415 17.56 -28.97 8.55
N THR A 416 17.73 -30.28 8.55
CA THR A 416 17.22 -31.16 7.50
C THR A 416 15.77 -31.56 7.76
N MET A 417 15.05 -31.95 6.71
CA MET A 417 13.70 -32.49 6.84
C MET A 417 13.65 -33.72 7.76
N ASP A 418 14.74 -34.51 7.82
CA ASP A 418 14.84 -35.65 8.72
C ASP A 418 14.85 -35.25 10.21
N GLU A 419 15.43 -34.10 10.55
CA GLU A 419 15.44 -33.55 11.91
C GLU A 419 14.05 -33.09 12.39
N ILE A 420 13.12 -32.83 11.48
CA ILE A 420 11.73 -32.44 11.80
C ILE A 420 10.71 -33.56 11.57
N LYS A 421 11.16 -34.80 11.31
CA LYS A 421 10.26 -35.96 11.32
C LYS A 421 9.77 -36.25 12.75
N ALA A 422 8.60 -36.87 12.87
CA ALA A 422 7.90 -37.19 14.11
C ALA A 422 8.83 -37.57 15.30
N ASN A 423 9.73 -38.53 15.10
CA ASN A 423 10.61 -39.05 16.17
C ASN A 423 11.75 -38.10 16.56
N ASN A 424 12.14 -37.17 15.69
CA ASN A 424 13.29 -36.29 15.89
C ASN A 424 12.85 -34.86 16.27
N ALA A 425 11.68 -34.42 15.79
CA ALA A 425 11.20 -33.04 15.86
C ALA A 425 11.22 -32.46 17.28
N PHE A 426 10.77 -33.21 18.29
CA PHE A 426 10.77 -32.73 19.67
C PHE A 426 12.18 -32.39 20.18
N SER A 427 13.15 -33.29 19.95
CA SER A 427 14.55 -33.06 20.34
C SER A 427 15.17 -31.88 19.56
N THR A 428 14.84 -31.75 18.28
CA THR A 428 15.27 -30.64 17.42
C THR A 428 14.72 -29.31 17.93
N LEU A 429 13.44 -29.25 18.32
CA LEU A 429 12.84 -28.04 18.89
C LEU A 429 13.50 -27.65 20.22
N LYS A 430 13.83 -28.59 21.10
CA LYS A 430 14.59 -28.29 22.35
C LYS A 430 16.01 -27.79 22.08
N LYS A 431 16.62 -28.18 20.96
CA LYS A 431 17.91 -27.63 20.51
C LYS A 431 17.72 -26.22 19.96
N MET A 432 16.72 -26.01 19.11
CA MET A 432 16.44 -24.71 18.49
C MET A 432 16.00 -23.67 19.52
N SER A 433 15.21 -24.04 20.53
CA SER A 433 14.78 -23.14 21.61
C SER A 433 15.96 -22.51 22.34
N LYS A 434 17.04 -23.27 22.54
CA LYS A 434 18.28 -22.79 23.18
C LYS A 434 19.07 -21.86 22.27
N ILE A 435 19.09 -22.12 20.96
CA ILE A 435 19.81 -21.29 19.97
C ILE A 435 19.09 -19.96 19.77
N PHE A 436 17.78 -20.01 19.61
CA PHE A 436 16.97 -18.84 19.29
C PHE A 436 16.37 -18.16 20.51
N ASN A 437 16.43 -18.77 21.70
CA ASN A 437 15.88 -18.27 22.96
C ASN A 437 14.34 -18.12 22.98
N PHE A 438 13.63 -19.10 22.41
CA PHE A 438 12.17 -19.21 22.52
C PHE A 438 11.76 -20.28 23.55
N GLN A 439 10.48 -20.32 23.92
CA GLN A 439 9.97 -21.27 24.92
C GLN A 439 10.13 -22.73 24.45
N GLU A 440 10.70 -23.60 25.28
CA GLU A 440 10.83 -25.03 24.93
C GLU A 440 9.45 -25.69 24.65
N PRO A 441 9.38 -26.65 23.72
CA PRO A 441 8.19 -27.49 23.59
C PRO A 441 7.97 -28.26 24.90
N LYS A 442 6.71 -28.40 25.31
CA LYS A 442 6.35 -29.09 26.55
C LYS A 442 6.19 -30.58 26.28
N ASP A 443 6.33 -31.41 27.31
CA ASP A 443 6.18 -32.87 27.16
C ASP A 443 4.79 -33.27 26.64
N GLU A 444 3.76 -32.47 26.95
CA GLU A 444 2.39 -32.62 26.40
C GLU A 444 2.32 -32.47 24.87
N ASP A 445 3.27 -31.75 24.25
CA ASP A 445 3.33 -31.51 22.81
C ASP A 445 3.87 -32.73 22.03
N ILE A 446 4.51 -33.70 22.69
CA ILE A 446 5.09 -34.89 22.03
C ILE A 446 4.04 -35.62 21.21
N TYR A 447 2.85 -35.82 21.79
CA TYR A 447 1.75 -36.51 21.11
C TYR A 447 1.28 -35.76 19.87
N ALA A 448 1.18 -34.42 19.96
CA ALA A 448 0.79 -33.57 18.84
C ALA A 448 1.82 -33.59 17.71
N ILE A 449 3.11 -33.61 18.04
CA ILE A 449 4.21 -33.69 17.08
C ILE A 449 4.23 -35.06 16.38
N LEU A 450 4.08 -36.15 17.14
CA LEU A 450 4.10 -37.51 16.61
C LEU A 450 2.94 -37.80 15.65
N ASN A 451 1.78 -37.23 15.93
CA ASN A 451 0.56 -37.44 15.14
C ASN A 451 0.28 -36.31 14.14
N PHE A 452 1.22 -35.37 13.95
CA PHE A 452 1.02 -34.29 13.00
C PHE A 452 0.91 -34.85 11.57
N THR A 453 -0.23 -34.58 10.94
CA THR A 453 -0.45 -34.82 9.51
C THR A 453 -0.69 -33.49 8.81
N ASN A 454 -0.09 -33.30 7.63
CA ASN A 454 -0.37 -32.12 6.83
C ASN A 454 -1.81 -32.17 6.27
N SER A 455 -2.38 -31.01 5.97
CA SER A 455 -3.78 -30.79 5.55
C SER A 455 -4.23 -31.53 4.29
N ALA A 456 -3.33 -32.16 3.54
CA ALA A 456 -3.69 -33.11 2.49
C ALA A 456 -4.41 -34.36 3.03
N ASN A 457 -4.21 -34.72 4.30
CA ASN A 457 -4.91 -35.83 4.97
C ASN A 457 -6.17 -35.38 5.74
N ASP A 458 -6.31 -34.10 6.10
CA ASP A 458 -7.48 -33.60 6.86
C ASP A 458 -8.78 -33.72 6.05
N PHE A 459 -8.70 -33.73 4.72
CA PHE A 459 -9.86 -33.97 3.86
C PHE A 459 -10.30 -35.44 3.86
N PHE A 460 -9.44 -36.40 4.18
CA PHE A 460 -9.78 -37.82 4.12
C PHE A 460 -10.97 -38.13 5.05
N GLY A 461 -10.96 -37.64 6.29
CA GLY A 461 -12.06 -37.88 7.24
C GLY A 461 -13.39 -37.22 6.86
N LEU A 462 -13.34 -36.07 6.17
CA LEU A 462 -14.53 -35.32 5.73
C LEU A 462 -15.17 -35.89 4.45
N LEU A 463 -14.44 -36.72 3.71
CA LEU A 463 -14.88 -37.30 2.43
C LEU A 463 -15.72 -38.56 2.58
N PHE A 464 -15.57 -39.32 3.68
CA PHE A 464 -16.16 -40.67 3.81
C PHE A 464 -17.41 -40.77 4.69
N PHE A 465 -17.79 -39.72 5.43
CA PHE A 465 -18.95 -39.80 6.34
C PHE A 465 -19.98 -38.69 6.06
N SER A 466 -21.10 -39.08 5.46
CA SER A 466 -22.31 -38.24 5.40
C SER A 466 -22.81 -37.93 6.82
N LYS A 467 -23.26 -36.69 7.04
CA LYS A 467 -23.88 -36.27 8.32
C LYS A 467 -25.32 -36.77 8.48
N ASN A 468 -25.96 -37.24 7.41
CA ASN A 468 -27.37 -37.66 7.38
C ASN A 468 -27.54 -39.01 6.67
N PHE A 469 -28.05 -40.02 7.38
CA PHE A 469 -28.39 -41.34 6.80
C PHE A 469 -29.91 -41.45 6.64
N LEU A 470 -30.38 -41.78 5.43
CA LEU A 470 -31.81 -41.99 5.15
C LEU A 470 -32.12 -43.47 4.93
N HIS A 471 -33.03 -44.01 5.73
CA HIS A 471 -33.57 -45.35 5.54
C HIS A 471 -34.69 -45.34 4.51
N ASN A 472 -34.35 -45.64 3.25
CA ASN A 472 -35.35 -45.73 2.19
C ASN A 472 -35.90 -47.17 2.12
N THR A 473 -37.01 -47.42 2.82
CA THR A 473 -37.78 -48.67 2.69
C THR A 473 -38.60 -48.65 1.40
N LYS A 474 -37.96 -48.86 0.26
CA LYS A 474 -38.66 -49.35 -0.93
C LYS A 474 -37.96 -50.63 -1.40
N TRP A 475 -38.34 -51.71 -0.75
CA TRP A 475 -38.13 -53.06 -1.27
C TRP A 475 -38.95 -53.20 -2.56
N LYS A 476 -38.30 -53.62 -3.65
CA LYS A 476 -38.94 -54.15 -4.84
C LYS A 476 -38.62 -55.64 -4.92
#